data_AF-A0A7W3ZZ85-F1
#
_entry.id   AF-A0A7W3ZZ85-F1
#
_cell.length_a   1.000
_cell.length_b   1.000
_cell.length_c   1.000
_cell.angle_alpha   90.00
_cell.angle_beta   90.00
_cell.angle_gamma   90.00
#
_symmetry.space_group_name_H-M   'P 1'
#
loop_
_entity.id
_entity.type
_entity.pdbx_description
1 polymer ?
#
loop_
_entity_poly.entity_id
_entity_poly.type
_entity_poly.pdbx_seq_one_letter_code
_entity_poly.pdbx_strand_id
1 'polypeptide(L)'
;MEEKYVPNEVPLYDRIKNIFLSVAMAIFGTMGLIENDLAVSVCRRCEEVYHFSGMAAVIMYIALMTMCVSFVSEVIDHYDKRNNEHVYHKISNWTLLPSMGLFALAFYVQFSNT
;
A
#
# COMPACT_ATOMS: atom_id res chain seq x y z
N MET A 1 -29.30 -10.73 -26.77
CA MET A 1 -28.68 -9.40 -26.95
C MET A 1 -27.46 -9.42 -26.06
N GLU A 2 -26.26 -9.41 -26.64
CA GLU A 2 -25.02 -9.41 -25.86
C GLU A 2 -24.91 -8.03 -25.19
N GLU A 3 -24.83 -7.98 -23.87
CA GLU A 3 -24.66 -6.71 -23.16
C GLU A 3 -23.32 -6.09 -23.59
N LYS A 4 -23.37 -4.85 -24.08
CA LYS A 4 -22.16 -4.13 -24.46
C LYS A 4 -21.36 -3.85 -23.19
N TYR A 5 -20.20 -4.49 -23.09
CA TYR A 5 -19.27 -4.29 -21.99
C TYR A 5 -18.89 -2.81 -21.83
N VAL A 6 -18.91 -2.34 -20.57
CA VAL A 6 -18.56 -0.97 -20.17
C VAL A 6 -17.33 -1.07 -19.25
N PRO A 7 -16.19 -0.47 -19.62
CA PRO A 7 -14.99 -0.46 -18.78
C PRO A 7 -15.21 0.19 -17.42
N ASN A 8 -14.39 -0.18 -16.44
CA ASN A 8 -14.42 0.43 -15.13
C ASN A 8 -13.96 1.90 -15.16
N GLU A 9 -14.67 2.76 -14.43
CA GLU A 9 -14.43 4.20 -14.39
C GLU A 9 -14.11 4.63 -12.96
N VAL A 10 -12.82 4.86 -12.68
CA VAL A 10 -12.37 5.33 -11.36
C VAL A 10 -12.38 6.86 -11.35
N PRO A 11 -13.00 7.51 -10.34
CA PRO A 11 -13.02 8.97 -10.23
C PRO A 11 -11.62 9.59 -10.29
N LEU A 12 -11.50 10.77 -10.91
CA LEU A 12 -10.20 11.45 -11.04
C LEU A 12 -9.53 11.70 -9.70
N TYR A 13 -10.32 12.08 -8.69
CA TYR A 13 -9.83 12.29 -7.33
C TYR A 13 -9.17 11.04 -6.76
N ASP A 14 -9.81 9.87 -6.89
CA ASP A 14 -9.27 8.61 -6.37
C ASP A 14 -8.00 8.19 -7.11
N ARG A 15 -7.94 8.40 -8.43
CA ARG A 15 -6.71 8.16 -9.21
C ARG A 15 -5.54 9.01 -8.74
N ILE A 16 -5.76 10.32 -8.59
CA ILE A 16 -4.71 11.25 -8.13
C ILE A 16 -4.28 10.89 -6.71
N LYS A 17 -5.24 10.62 -5.82
CA LYS A 17 -5.00 10.20 -4.44
C LYS A 17 -4.16 8.92 -4.40
N ASN A 18 -4.52 7.90 -5.17
CA ASN A 18 -3.80 6.62 -5.22
C ASN A 18 -2.39 6.77 -5.77
N ILE A 19 -2.20 7.56 -6.84
CA ILE A 19 -0.86 7.87 -7.37
C ILE A 19 -0.02 8.59 -6.32
N PHE A 20 -0.56 9.64 -5.70
CA PHE A 20 0.14 10.42 -4.70
C PHE A 20 0.52 9.57 -3.49
N LEU A 21 -0.41 8.78 -2.94
CA LEU A 21 -0.16 7.89 -1.81
C LEU A 21 0.91 6.85 -2.15
N SER A 22 0.82 6.19 -3.30
CA SER A 22 1.84 5.22 -3.73
C SER A 22 3.23 5.83 -3.84
N VAL A 23 3.35 7.01 -4.47
CA VAL A 23 4.64 7.69 -4.62
C VAL A 23 5.17 8.14 -3.26
N ALA A 24 4.33 8.75 -2.43
CA ALA A 24 4.72 9.20 -1.10
C ALA A 24 5.19 8.03 -0.22
N MET A 25 4.45 6.91 -0.21
CA MET A 25 4.80 5.70 0.55
C MET A 25 6.07 5.03 0.00
N ALA A 26 6.25 5.00 -1.32
CA ALA A 26 7.45 4.46 -1.94
C ALA A 26 8.70 5.25 -1.54
N ILE A 27 8.64 6.58 -1.64
CA ILE A 27 9.75 7.47 -1.24
C ILE A 27 9.99 7.33 0.27
N PHE A 28 8.96 7.54 1.09
CA PHE A 28 9.04 7.47 2.54
C PHE A 28 9.60 6.13 3.03
N GLY A 29 9.06 5.02 2.54
CA GLY A 29 9.51 3.69 2.92
C GLY A 29 10.94 3.40 2.49
N THR A 30 11.32 3.82 1.28
CA THR A 30 12.68 3.60 0.76
C THR A 30 13.70 4.41 1.56
N MET A 31 13.42 5.69 1.85
CA MET A 31 14.32 6.54 2.65
C MET A 31 14.48 5.98 4.06
N GLY A 32 13.38 5.65 4.74
CA GLY A 32 13.44 5.08 6.09
C GLY A 32 14.18 3.74 6.16
N LEU A 33 14.07 2.90 5.11
CA LEU A 33 14.85 1.66 5.03
C LEU A 33 16.35 1.92 4.83
N ILE A 34 16.73 2.89 3.99
CA ILE A 34 18.14 3.27 3.75
C ILE A 34 18.78 3.81 5.03
N GLU A 35 18.05 4.66 5.76
CA GLU A 35 18.48 5.24 7.04
C GLU A 35 18.44 4.20 8.18
N ASN A 36 17.81 3.04 7.95
CA ASN A 36 17.51 2.03 8.95
C ASN A 36 16.74 2.60 10.17
N ASP A 37 15.94 3.63 9.91
CA ASP A 37 15.07 4.31 10.86
C ASP A 37 13.78 4.74 10.14
N LEU A 38 12.81 3.83 10.11
CA LEU A 38 11.54 4.05 9.43
C LEU A 38 10.50 4.52 10.44
N ALA A 39 10.20 5.82 10.44
CA ALA A 39 9.41 6.50 11.47
C ALA A 39 7.91 6.59 11.15
N VAL A 40 7.08 5.73 11.73
CA VAL A 40 5.63 5.64 11.46
C VAL A 40 4.82 6.25 12.59
N SER A 41 3.89 7.16 12.25
CA SER A 41 2.82 7.59 13.14
C SER A 41 1.52 6.89 12.76
N VAL A 42 0.91 6.16 13.69
CA VAL A 42 -0.32 5.37 13.46
C VAL A 42 -1.58 6.20 13.74
N CYS A 43 -1.44 7.31 14.48
CA CYS A 43 -2.56 8.06 15.01
C CYS A 43 -2.24 9.56 14.96
N ARG A 44 -3.02 10.33 14.20
CA ARG A 44 -2.82 11.77 14.03
C ARG A 44 -2.83 12.58 15.33
N ARG A 45 -3.56 12.11 16.35
CA ARG A 45 -3.66 12.77 17.66
C ARG A 45 -2.67 12.25 18.69
N CYS A 46 -1.95 11.18 18.35
CA CYS A 46 -0.97 10.57 19.22
C CYS A 46 0.37 11.21 18.85
N GLU A 47 1.06 11.78 19.82
CA GLU A 47 2.40 12.37 19.61
C GLU A 47 3.48 11.30 19.42
N GLU A 48 3.12 10.02 19.59
CA GLU A 48 4.03 8.90 19.48
C GLU A 48 4.39 8.59 18.02
N VAL A 49 5.68 8.54 17.76
CA VAL A 49 6.29 8.13 16.49
C VAL A 49 7.05 6.83 16.75
N TYR A 50 6.71 5.78 16.01
CA TYR A 50 7.37 4.49 16.14
C TYR A 50 8.50 4.38 15.13
N HIS A 51 9.71 4.18 15.65
CA HIS A 51 10.93 4.06 14.87
C HIS A 51 11.26 2.58 14.65
N PHE A 52 11.15 2.13 13.41
CA PHE A 52 11.45 0.75 13.01
C PHE A 52 12.88 0.64 12.51
N SER A 53 13.61 -0.38 13.01
CA SER A 53 14.98 -0.67 12.57
C SER A 53 15.19 -2.16 12.28
N GLY A 54 16.25 -2.49 11.53
CA GLY A 54 16.63 -3.86 11.23
C GLY A 54 15.53 -4.65 10.52
N MET A 55 15.24 -5.86 11.00
CA MET A 55 14.22 -6.73 10.39
C MET A 55 12.81 -6.12 10.44
N ALA A 56 12.48 -5.36 11.48
CA ALA A 56 11.17 -4.72 11.59
C ALA A 56 10.99 -3.64 10.51
N ALA A 57 12.04 -2.86 10.21
CA ALA A 57 12.04 -1.89 9.12
C ALA A 57 11.87 -2.54 7.75
N VAL A 58 12.54 -3.68 7.50
CA VAL A 58 12.41 -4.45 6.25
C VAL A 58 10.97 -4.94 6.07
N ILE A 59 10.37 -5.53 7.11
CA ILE A 59 8.98 -6.03 7.05
C ILE A 59 8.01 -4.87 6.82
N MET A 60 8.20 -3.74 7.51
CA MET A 60 7.38 -2.54 7.32
C MET A 60 7.50 -1.99 5.89
N TYR A 61 8.71 -1.93 5.33
CA TYR A 61 8.91 -1.52 3.94
C TYR A 61 8.17 -2.43 2.95
N ILE A 62 8.24 -3.75 3.13
CA ILE A 62 7.51 -4.70 2.28
C ILE A 62 5.99 -4.49 2.41
N ALA A 63 5.49 -4.20 3.61
CA ALA A 63 4.08 -3.86 3.83
C ALA A 63 3.67 -2.63 3.00
N LEU A 64 4.46 -1.54 3.07
CA LEU A 64 4.22 -0.31 2.32
C LEU A 64 4.25 -0.55 0.80
N MET A 65 5.24 -1.30 0.29
CA MET A 65 5.34 -1.61 -1.14
C MET A 65 4.16 -2.47 -1.61
N THR A 66 3.74 -3.43 -0.80
CA THR A 66 2.59 -4.28 -1.12
C THR A 66 1.31 -3.44 -1.21
N MET A 67 1.12 -2.48 -0.31
CA MET A 67 -0.01 -1.55 -0.37
C MET A 67 0.03 -0.62 -1.58
N CYS A 68 1.23 -0.18 -2.00
CA CYS A 68 1.40 0.60 -3.23
C CYS A 68 0.91 -0.18 -4.47
N VAL A 69 1.13 -1.50 -4.52
CA VAL A 69 0.61 -2.35 -5.61
C VAL A 69 -0.92 -2.30 -5.67
N SER A 70 -1.62 -2.32 -4.52
CA SER A 70 -3.08 -2.20 -4.48
C SER A 70 -3.55 -0.89 -5.12
N PHE A 71 -2.98 0.24 -4.70
CA PHE A 71 -3.36 1.56 -5.19
C PHE A 71 -3.05 1.76 -6.68
N VAL A 72 -1.87 1.30 -7.13
CA VAL A 72 -1.51 1.36 -8.55
C VAL A 72 -2.41 0.45 -9.38
N SER A 73 -2.80 -0.72 -8.86
CA SER A 73 -3.68 -1.63 -9.59
C SER A 73 -5.04 -1.01 -9.92
N GLU A 74 -5.63 -0.24 -9.00
CA GLU A 74 -6.89 0.48 -9.22
C GLU A 74 -6.76 1.59 -10.27
N VAL A 75 -5.61 2.26 -10.33
CA VAL A 75 -5.33 3.27 -11.36
C VAL A 75 -5.16 2.61 -12.73
N ILE A 76 -4.48 1.46 -12.80
CA ILE A 76 -4.30 0.71 -14.05
C ILE A 76 -5.64 0.18 -14.57
N ASP A 77 -6.49 -0.35 -13.69
CA ASP A 77 -7.82 -0.87 -14.02
C ASP A 77 -8.65 0.16 -14.80
N HIS A 78 -8.64 1.42 -14.39
CA HIS A 78 -9.34 2.50 -15.10
C HIS A 78 -8.85 2.70 -16.55
N TYR A 79 -7.56 2.51 -16.81
CA TYR A 79 -7.01 2.64 -18.17
C TYR A 79 -7.14 1.35 -18.98
N ASP A 80 -7.44 0.22 -18.34
CA ASP A 80 -7.71 -1.04 -19.00
C ASP A 80 -9.14 -1.06 -19.56
N LYS A 81 -9.28 -1.39 -20.84
CA LYS A 81 -10.57 -1.45 -21.54
C LYS A 81 -11.01 -2.89 -21.79
N ARG A 82 -10.29 -3.87 -21.26
CA ARG A 82 -10.61 -5.30 -21.35
C ARG A 82 -11.52 -5.67 -20.18
N ASN A 83 -12.40 -6.66 -20.38
CA ASN A 83 -13.25 -7.24 -19.33
C ASN A 83 -12.43 -8.11 -18.36
N ASN A 84 -11.56 -7.49 -17.57
CA ASN A 84 -10.63 -8.13 -16.64
C ASN A 84 -10.58 -7.46 -15.25
N GLU A 85 -11.61 -6.71 -14.87
CA GLU A 85 -11.75 -6.04 -13.56
C GLU A 85 -11.58 -7.02 -12.41
N HIS A 86 -12.07 -8.26 -12.60
CA HIS A 86 -11.91 -9.34 -11.63
C HIS A 86 -10.45 -9.64 -11.29
N VAL A 87 -9.50 -9.38 -12.20
CA VAL A 87 -8.06 -9.52 -11.95
C VAL A 87 -7.58 -8.40 -11.03
N TYR A 88 -7.96 -7.15 -11.28
CA TYR A 88 -7.58 -6.00 -10.47
C TYR A 88 -8.19 -6.07 -9.06
N HIS A 89 -9.45 -6.50 -8.94
CA HIS A 89 -10.06 -6.79 -7.64
C HIS A 89 -9.33 -7.90 -6.88
N LYS A 90 -8.89 -8.95 -7.58
CA LYS A 90 -8.04 -9.98 -6.96
C LYS A 90 -6.71 -9.37 -6.51
N ILE A 91 -5.99 -8.64 -7.36
CA ILE A 91 -4.73 -8.00 -6.98
C ILE A 91 -4.92 -7.17 -5.71
N SER A 92 -5.93 -6.29 -5.68
CA SER A 92 -6.24 -5.47 -4.51
C SER A 92 -6.49 -6.31 -3.25
N ASN A 93 -7.32 -7.35 -3.32
CA ASN A 93 -7.58 -8.23 -2.18
C ASN A 93 -6.32 -8.99 -1.71
N TRP A 94 -5.51 -9.47 -2.64
CA TRP A 94 -4.27 -10.22 -2.38
C TRP A 94 -3.10 -9.33 -1.94
N THR A 95 -3.25 -8.02 -1.98
CA THR A 95 -2.19 -7.07 -1.59
C THR A 95 -2.58 -6.26 -0.37
N LEU A 96 -3.83 -5.75 -0.31
CA LEU A 96 -4.28 -4.90 0.80
C LEU A 96 -4.31 -5.67 2.12
N LEU A 97 -5.00 -6.82 2.20
CA LEU A 97 -5.09 -7.57 3.46
C LEU A 97 -3.73 -8.10 3.92
N PRO A 98 -2.88 -8.68 3.04
CA PRO A 98 -1.52 -9.06 3.43
C PRO A 98 -0.65 -7.88 3.82
N SER A 99 -0.79 -6.71 3.19
CA SER A 99 -0.04 -5.51 3.58
C SER A 99 -0.38 -5.08 5.02
N MET A 100 -1.65 -5.14 5.42
CA MET A 100 -2.06 -4.88 6.80
C MET A 100 -1.50 -5.93 7.78
N GLY A 101 -1.47 -7.19 7.37
CA GLY A 101 -0.85 -8.27 8.14
C GLY A 101 0.65 -8.06 8.35
N LEU A 102 1.38 -7.69 7.29
CA LEU A 102 2.81 -7.36 7.36
C LEU A 102 3.07 -6.11 8.20
N PHE A 103 2.20 -5.11 8.10
CA PHE A 103 2.27 -3.92 8.94
C PHE A 103 2.17 -4.29 10.43
N ALA A 104 1.16 -5.07 10.81
CA ALA A 104 1.02 -5.57 12.19
C ALA A 104 2.19 -6.45 12.63
N LEU A 105 2.71 -7.30 11.72
CA LEU A 105 3.88 -8.13 11.98
C LEU A 105 5.14 -7.29 12.25
N ALA A 106 5.34 -6.19 11.52
CA ALA A 106 6.46 -5.29 11.77
C ALA A 106 6.42 -4.72 13.19
N PHE A 107 5.25 -4.29 13.67
CA PHE A 107 5.05 -3.87 15.06
C PHE A 107 5.36 -4.98 16.05
N TYR A 108 4.84 -6.19 15.81
CA TYR A 108 5.12 -7.34 16.66
C TYR A 108 6.63 -7.62 16.77
N VAL A 109 7.34 -7.64 15.63
CA VAL A 109 8.79 -7.88 15.57
C VAL A 109 9.58 -6.76 16.26
N GLN A 110 9.15 -5.50 16.12
CA GLN A 110 9.77 -4.38 16.80
C GLN A 110 9.68 -4.54 18.32
N PHE A 111 8.48 -4.84 18.83
CA PHE A 111 8.25 -4.96 20.27
C PHE A 111 8.76 -6.28 20.87
N SER A 112 8.94 -7.33 20.07
CA SER A 112 9.53 -8.59 20.55
C SER A 112 11.05 -8.53 20.71
N ASN A 113 11.70 -7.57 20.04
CA ASN A 113 13.16 -7.41 20.03
C ASN A 113 13.65 -6.28 20.96
N THR A 114 12.74 -5.54 21.59
CA THR A 114 12.99 -4.61 22.71
C THR A 114 12.90 -5.31 24.05
#